data_AF-O52168-F1
#
_entry.id   AF-O52168-F1
#
_cell.length_a   1.000
_cell.length_b   1.000
_cell.length_c   1.000
_cell.angle_alpha   90.00
_cell.angle_beta   90.00
_cell.angle_gamma   90.00
#
_symmetry.space_group_name_H-M   'P 1'
#
loop_
_entity.id
_entity.type
_entity.pdbx_description
1 polymer ?
#
loop_
_entity_poly.entity_id
_entity_poly.type
_entity_poly.pdbx_seq_one_letter_code
_entity_poly.pdbx_strand_id
1 'polypeptide(L)'
;MPSYLISSTVRNRRETWAVKDLEHGTAFLIAKITGCFKSPDYDDRNVITFDEYAEIHTPKAWKMLTDGQRYPVAYLSAQEAFLRIEVTPEQLEWKKFHPSSPSVPNTVIPGLAEEKTEKLSLNEAIERAKKDISNATGIDSSAITISIKI
;
A
#
# COMPACT_ATOMS: atom_id res chain seq x y z
N MET A 1 20.60 -10.61 -5.84
CA MET A 1 20.25 -10.70 -4.40
C MET A 1 19.00 -9.85 -4.18
N PRO A 2 18.03 -10.29 -3.37
CA PRO A 2 16.83 -9.50 -3.08
C PRO A 2 17.16 -8.23 -2.30
N SER A 3 16.43 -7.16 -2.59
CA SER A 3 16.56 -5.85 -1.91
C SER A 3 15.37 -5.66 -0.97
N TYR A 4 15.60 -5.06 0.19
CA TYR A 4 14.58 -4.88 1.22
C TYR A 4 14.44 -3.42 1.63
N LEU A 5 13.23 -3.03 2.00
CA LEU A 5 12.91 -1.75 2.62
C LEU A 5 12.47 -2.02 4.06
N ILE A 6 13.15 -1.45 5.05
CA ILE A 6 12.77 -1.53 6.46
C ILE A 6 12.25 -0.18 6.92
N SER A 7 10.98 -0.12 7.31
CA SER A 7 10.34 1.11 7.75
C SER A 7 10.36 1.22 9.27
N SER A 8 11.01 2.27 9.78
CA SER A 8 11.13 2.57 11.22
C SER A 8 10.81 4.03 11.58
N THR A 9 10.43 4.84 10.59
CA THR A 9 9.91 6.19 10.82
C THR A 9 8.44 6.09 11.23
N VAL A 10 8.22 6.02 12.54
CA VAL A 10 6.89 6.13 13.13
C VAL A 10 6.46 7.61 13.04
N ARG A 11 5.19 7.84 12.64
CA ARG A 11 4.42 9.09 12.46
C ARG A 11 5.02 10.36 13.10
N ASN A 12 4.77 11.53 12.51
CA ASN A 12 5.22 12.81 13.07
C ASN A 12 4.60 13.09 14.46
N ARG A 13 5.32 12.72 15.53
CA ARG A 13 4.85 12.85 16.92
C ARG A 13 4.69 14.29 17.40
N ARG A 14 5.14 15.29 16.61
CA ARG A 14 4.92 16.71 16.90
C ARG A 14 3.47 17.13 16.63
N GLU A 15 2.77 16.38 15.77
CA GLU A 15 1.40 16.68 15.42
C GLU A 15 0.41 16.06 16.40
N THR A 16 -0.68 16.79 16.69
CA THR A 16 -1.72 16.38 17.64
C THR A 16 -2.60 15.24 17.13
N TRP A 17 -2.70 15.06 15.81
CA TRP A 17 -3.46 13.99 15.16
C TRP A 17 -2.71 12.64 15.14
N ALA A 18 -1.41 12.62 15.47
CA ALA A 18 -0.62 11.41 15.41
C ALA A 18 -0.92 10.50 16.61
N VAL A 19 -1.48 9.33 16.34
CA VAL A 19 -1.61 8.25 17.33
C VAL A 19 -0.22 7.80 17.78
N LYS A 20 0.01 7.77 19.10
CA LYS A 20 1.29 7.46 19.76
C LYS A 20 1.32 6.03 20.28
N ASP A 21 0.89 5.10 19.43
CA ASP A 21 0.80 3.65 19.67
C ASP A 21 2.18 2.96 19.70
N LEU A 22 3.15 3.44 18.93
CA LEU A 22 4.50 2.88 18.85
C LEU A 22 5.56 3.89 19.32
N GLU A 23 6.60 3.36 19.97
CA GLU A 23 7.78 4.15 20.33
C GLU A 23 8.50 4.68 19.08
N HIS A 24 9.12 5.85 19.23
CA HIS A 24 9.86 6.46 18.12
C HIS A 24 11.05 5.58 17.72
N GLY A 25 11.18 5.33 16.42
CA GLY A 25 12.26 4.52 15.86
C GLY A 25 12.02 3.00 15.91
N THR A 26 10.82 2.56 16.27
CA THR A 26 10.41 1.15 16.16
C THR A 26 10.18 0.80 14.68
N ALA A 27 10.83 -0.27 14.21
CA ALA A 27 10.53 -0.83 12.91
C ALA A 27 9.23 -1.64 12.95
N PHE A 28 8.37 -1.39 11.97
CA PHE A 28 7.03 -1.99 11.90
C PHE A 28 6.80 -2.82 10.63
N LEU A 29 7.62 -2.63 9.59
CA LEU A 29 7.43 -3.27 8.30
C LEU A 29 8.76 -3.52 7.59
N ILE A 30 8.88 -4.70 7.00
CA ILE A 30 9.93 -5.06 6.05
C ILE A 30 9.27 -5.41 4.72
N ALA A 31 9.65 -4.76 3.62
CA ALA A 31 9.13 -5.04 2.29
C ALA A 31 10.22 -5.54 1.33
N LYS A 32 9.86 -6.41 0.39
CA LYS A 32 10.73 -6.85 -0.71
C LYS A 32 10.59 -5.90 -1.89
N ILE A 33 11.67 -5.20 -2.22
CA ILE A 33 11.68 -4.23 -3.31
C ILE A 33 11.63 -4.98 -4.64
N THR A 34 10.61 -4.67 -5.45
CA THR A 34 10.44 -5.20 -6.81
C THR A 34 10.97 -4.26 -7.89
N GLY A 35 11.05 -2.96 -7.59
CA GLY A 35 11.46 -1.96 -8.57
C GLY A 35 11.69 -0.57 -7.98
N CYS A 36 12.33 0.27 -8.77
CA CYS A 36 12.55 1.67 -8.49
C CYS A 36 12.43 2.45 -9.80
N PHE A 37 11.58 3.47 -9.85
CA PHE A 37 11.40 4.31 -11.03
C PHE A 37 11.26 5.79 -10.65
N LYS A 38 11.45 6.69 -11.61
CA LYS A 38 11.30 8.13 -11.39
C LYS A 38 9.83 8.53 -11.26
N SER A 39 9.52 9.38 -10.28
CA SER A 39 8.14 9.87 -10.11
C SER A 39 7.71 10.64 -11.37
N PRO A 40 6.56 10.32 -11.97
CA PRO A 40 6.06 11.04 -13.14
C PRO A 40 5.74 12.51 -12.82
N ASP A 41 5.39 12.81 -11.57
CA ASP A 41 5.02 14.15 -11.12
C ASP A 41 6.22 15.00 -10.63
N TYR A 42 7.37 14.37 -10.36
CA TYR A 42 8.52 15.02 -9.71
C TYR A 42 9.86 14.37 -10.10
N ASP A 43 10.68 15.08 -10.87
CA ASP A 43 11.96 14.57 -11.41
C ASP A 43 13.01 14.20 -10.34
N ASP A 44 12.94 14.84 -9.18
CA ASP A 44 13.87 14.63 -8.06
C ASP A 44 13.47 13.47 -7.14
N ARG A 45 12.33 12.82 -7.39
CA ARG A 45 11.81 11.75 -6.53
C ARG A 45 11.86 10.39 -7.21
N ASN A 46 12.22 9.38 -6.43
CA ASN A 46 12.15 7.99 -6.84
C ASN A 46 10.98 7.31 -6.13
N VAL A 47 10.24 6.49 -6.87
CA VAL A 47 9.17 5.64 -6.38
C VAL A 47 9.73 4.22 -6.26
N ILE A 48 9.61 3.64 -5.08
CA ILE A 48 10.01 2.25 -4.81
C ILE A 48 8.75 1.40 -4.80
N THR A 49 8.76 0.30 -5.52
CA THR A 49 7.66 -0.67 -5.55
C THR A 49 8.03 -1.93 -4.76
N PHE A 50 7.02 -2.54 -4.15
CA PHE A 50 7.12 -3.83 -3.49
C PHE A 50 5.79 -4.58 -3.63
N ASP A 51 5.84 -5.91 -3.63
CA ASP A 51 4.68 -6.80 -3.74
C ASP A 51 4.51 -7.71 -2.52
N GLU A 52 5.53 -7.81 -1.68
CA GLU A 52 5.53 -8.60 -0.46
C GLU A 52 6.07 -7.78 0.70
N TYR A 53 5.43 -7.92 1.85
CA TYR A 53 5.85 -7.30 3.10
C TYR A 53 5.61 -8.24 4.28
N ALA A 54 6.40 -8.05 5.33
CA ALA A 54 6.22 -8.67 6.62
C ALA A 54 6.07 -7.57 7.66
N GLU A 55 5.11 -7.75 8.57
CA GLU A 55 5.00 -6.90 9.76
C GLU A 55 6.00 -7.38 10.79
N ILE A 56 6.71 -6.43 11.40
CA ILE A 56 7.66 -6.69 12.45
C ILE A 56 7.40 -5.75 13.62
N HIS A 57 7.96 -6.05 14.77
CA HIS A 57 7.95 -5.12 15.89
C HIS A 57 9.34 -5.11 16.53
N THR A 58 10.22 -4.25 16.03
CA THR A 58 11.59 -4.12 16.54
C THR A 58 11.81 -2.72 17.10
N PRO A 59 11.74 -2.53 18.43
CA PRO A 59 12.04 -1.25 19.07
C PRO A 59 13.46 -0.78 18.77
N LYS A 60 13.68 0.54 18.74
CA LYS A 60 15.00 1.17 18.51
C LYS A 60 15.70 0.80 17.20
N ALA A 61 15.03 0.14 16.27
CA ALA A 61 15.57 -0.23 14.96
C ALA A 61 16.15 0.97 14.20
N TRP A 62 15.56 2.16 14.31
CA TRP A 62 16.13 3.39 13.73
C TRP A 62 17.56 3.63 14.21
N LYS A 63 17.79 3.56 15.53
CA LYS A 63 19.12 3.74 16.11
C LYS A 63 20.05 2.61 15.70
N MET A 64 19.58 1.36 15.64
CA MET A 64 20.40 0.21 15.27
C MET A 64 20.84 0.26 13.81
N LEU A 65 19.94 0.63 12.90
CA LEU A 65 20.21 0.66 11.46
C LEU A 65 21.00 1.90 11.04
N THR A 66 20.81 3.02 11.73
CA THR A 66 21.26 4.33 11.24
C THR A 66 22.17 5.09 12.20
N ASP A 67 22.47 4.51 13.36
CA ASP A 67 23.17 5.16 14.48
C ASP A 67 22.53 6.47 14.96
N GLY A 68 21.23 6.65 14.68
CA GLY A 68 20.48 7.84 15.05
C GLY A 68 20.76 9.05 14.14
N GLN A 69 21.20 8.82 12.91
CA GLN A 69 21.39 9.89 11.93
C GLN A 69 20.10 10.70 11.71
N ARG A 70 20.27 11.93 11.21
CA ARG A 70 19.13 12.82 10.92
C ARG A 70 18.43 12.52 9.60
N TYR A 71 19.11 11.86 8.67
CA TYR A 71 18.55 11.55 7.35
C TYR A 71 17.62 10.34 7.44
N PRO A 72 16.42 10.39 6.85
CA PRO A 72 15.37 9.38 7.01
C PRO A 72 15.66 8.05 6.28
N VAL A 73 16.81 7.93 5.60
CA VAL A 73 17.16 6.76 4.79
C VAL A 73 18.60 6.34 5.08
N ALA A 74 18.81 5.02 5.24
CA ALA A 74 20.11 4.40 5.30
C ALA A 74 20.22 3.32 4.22
N TYR A 75 21.41 3.17 3.65
CA TYR A 75 21.72 2.13 2.67
C TYR A 75 22.65 1.11 3.32
N LEU A 76 22.15 -0.11 3.48
CA LEU A 76 22.87 -1.23 4.07
C LEU A 76 22.72 -2.46 3.17
N SER A 77 23.65 -3.41 3.29
CA SER A 77 23.40 -4.74 2.74
C SER A 77 22.27 -5.40 3.51
N ALA A 78 21.52 -6.29 2.85
CA ALA A 78 20.41 -7.01 3.49
C ALA A 78 20.90 -7.77 4.73
N GLN A 79 22.03 -8.47 4.62
CA GLN A 79 22.60 -9.27 5.71
C GLN A 79 22.94 -8.39 6.92
N GLU A 80 23.58 -7.24 6.70
CA GLU A 80 23.93 -6.31 7.78
C GLU A 80 22.68 -5.74 8.45
N ALA A 81 21.67 -5.36 7.65
CA ALA A 81 20.44 -4.81 8.18
C ALA A 81 19.70 -5.82 9.08
N PHE A 82 19.54 -7.07 8.61
CA PHE A 82 18.90 -8.15 9.36
C PHE A 82 19.66 -8.52 10.63
N LEU A 83 21.00 -8.57 10.57
CA LEU A 83 21.85 -8.82 11.74
C LEU A 83 21.66 -7.73 12.81
N ARG A 84 21.66 -6.45 12.40
CA ARG A 84 21.53 -5.33 13.33
C ARG A 84 20.19 -5.26 14.05
N ILE A 85 19.10 -5.71 13.41
CA ILE A 85 17.76 -5.70 14.02
C ILE A 85 17.38 -7.04 14.64
N GLU A 86 18.30 -8.02 14.60
CA GLU A 86 18.11 -9.38 15.12
C GLU A 86 16.89 -10.08 14.52
N VAL A 87 16.61 -9.83 13.23
CA VAL A 87 15.47 -10.43 12.50
C VAL A 87 16.00 -11.42 11.48
N THR A 88 15.45 -12.63 11.49
CA THR A 88 15.79 -13.69 10.53
C THR A 88 14.74 -13.69 9.41
N PRO A 89 15.12 -13.50 8.13
CA PRO A 89 14.16 -13.43 7.01
C PRO A 89 13.25 -14.65 6.87
N GLU A 90 13.73 -15.82 7.26
CA GLU A 90 13.03 -17.10 7.20
C GLU A 90 11.92 -17.22 8.25
N GLN A 91 11.96 -16.42 9.31
CA GLN A 91 10.96 -16.37 10.38
C GLN A 91 9.85 -15.35 10.10
N LEU A 92 9.99 -14.55 9.04
CA LEU A 92 9.03 -13.52 8.70
C LEU A 92 7.80 -14.11 8.01
N GLU A 93 6.62 -13.71 8.50
CA GLU A 93 5.36 -13.98 7.83
C GLU A 93 5.16 -13.01 6.67
N TRP A 94 5.53 -13.45 5.47
CA TRP A 94 5.38 -12.66 4.26
C TRP A 94 3.92 -12.63 3.80
N LYS A 95 3.35 -11.42 3.75
CA LYS A 95 2.04 -11.10 3.20
C LYS A 95 2.22 -10.52 1.80
N LYS A 96 1.39 -10.95 0.85
CA LYS A 96 1.32 -10.31 -0.47
C LYS A 96 0.57 -8.99 -0.36
N PHE A 97 1.19 -7.93 -0.84
CA PHE A 97 0.55 -6.66 -1.08
C PHE A 97 -0.25 -6.76 -2.37
N HIS A 98 -1.55 -7.01 -2.23
CA HIS A 98 -2.49 -6.79 -3.32
C HIS A 98 -2.84 -5.31 -3.30
N PRO A 99 -2.36 -4.48 -4.24
CA PRO A 99 -2.87 -3.14 -4.35
C PRO A 99 -4.35 -3.28 -4.66
N SER A 100 -5.21 -2.98 -3.68
CA SER A 100 -6.61 -2.75 -3.95
C SER A 100 -6.63 -1.70 -5.05
N SER A 101 -7.20 -2.01 -6.22
CA SER A 101 -7.58 -0.98 -7.19
C SER A 101 -8.23 0.15 -6.39
N PRO A 102 -7.87 1.43 -6.62
CA PRO A 102 -8.35 2.52 -5.78
C PRO A 102 -9.88 2.52 -5.78
N SER A 103 -10.45 1.93 -4.75
CA SER A 103 -11.85 2.03 -4.40
C SER A 103 -12.01 3.45 -3.90
N VAL A 104 -12.71 4.26 -4.69
CA VAL A 104 -13.38 5.48 -4.24
C VAL A 104 -13.89 5.26 -2.81
N PRO A 105 -13.59 6.16 -1.85
CA PRO A 105 -13.85 5.92 -0.45
C PRO A 105 -15.35 5.92 -0.18
N ASN A 106 -15.95 4.72 -0.11
CA ASN A 106 -17.21 4.54 0.60
C ASN A 106 -16.87 4.45 2.09
N THR A 107 -17.13 5.53 2.80
CA THR A 107 -17.22 5.56 4.26
C THR A 107 -18.21 4.48 4.71
N VAL A 108 -17.76 3.42 5.39
CA VAL A 108 -18.67 2.52 6.10
C VAL A 108 -18.12 2.15 7.49
N ILE A 109 -18.99 2.37 8.44
CA ILE A 109 -18.95 2.15 9.89
C ILE A 109 -18.82 0.63 10.18
N PRO A 110 -18.24 0.19 11.32
CA PRO A 110 -17.99 -1.23 11.57
C PRO A 110 -19.28 -2.00 11.86
N GLY A 111 -19.45 -3.13 11.17
CA GLY A 111 -20.42 -4.17 11.50
C GLY A 111 -21.50 -4.36 10.46
N LEU A 112 -21.24 -5.18 9.43
CA LEU A 112 -22.23 -6.01 8.74
C LEU A 112 -21.52 -7.05 7.87
N ALA A 113 -22.16 -8.20 7.78
CA ALA A 113 -21.66 -9.49 7.35
C ALA A 113 -21.06 -9.52 5.93
N GLU A 114 -20.24 -10.55 5.70
CA GLU A 114 -19.70 -10.94 4.39
C GLU A 114 -20.80 -11.02 3.33
N GLU A 115 -20.88 -10.01 2.45
CA GLU A 115 -21.67 -10.10 1.23
C GLU A 115 -20.82 -10.67 0.09
N LYS A 116 -21.14 -11.91 -0.22
CA LYS A 116 -20.78 -12.69 -1.41
C LYS A 116 -20.86 -11.80 -2.65
N THR A 117 -19.71 -11.43 -3.23
CA THR A 117 -19.65 -10.62 -4.45
C THR A 117 -20.13 -11.46 -5.64
N GLU A 118 -21.43 -11.42 -5.92
CA GLU A 118 -21.97 -11.93 -7.18
C GLU A 118 -21.42 -11.05 -8.31
N LYS A 119 -20.50 -11.61 -9.11
CA LYS A 119 -20.05 -10.97 -10.34
C LYS A 119 -21.25 -10.87 -11.27
N LEU A 120 -21.72 -9.65 -11.50
CA LEU A 120 -22.73 -9.34 -12.51
C LEU A 120 -22.30 -9.88 -13.87
N SER A 121 -23.26 -10.43 -14.61
CA SER A 121 -23.06 -10.83 -16.01
C SER A 121 -22.71 -9.61 -16.86
N LEU A 122 -21.97 -9.81 -17.97
CA LEU A 122 -21.57 -8.74 -18.88
C LEU A 122 -22.76 -7.90 -19.36
N ASN A 123 -23.90 -8.54 -19.60
CA ASN A 123 -25.13 -7.87 -20.02
C ASN A 123 -25.72 -6.98 -18.92
N GLU A 124 -25.70 -7.43 -17.66
CA GLU A 124 -26.21 -6.66 -16.53
C GLU A 124 -25.32 -5.45 -16.24
N ALA A 125 -24.00 -5.61 -16.40
CA ALA A 125 -23.05 -4.50 -16.30
C ALA A 125 -23.27 -3.45 -17.40
N ILE A 126 -23.54 -3.89 -18.64
CA ILE A 126 -23.84 -2.99 -19.77
C ILE A 126 -25.13 -2.21 -19.52
N GLU A 127 -26.20 -2.86 -19.08
CA GLU A 127 -27.48 -2.17 -18.83
C GLU A 127 -27.39 -1.17 -17.68
N ARG A 128 -26.66 -1.51 -16.61
CA ARG A 128 -26.38 -0.58 -15.51
C ARG A 128 -25.60 0.64 -16.01
N ALA A 129 -24.55 0.42 -16.80
CA ALA A 129 -23.74 1.50 -17.35
C ALA A 129 -24.56 2.43 -18.29
N LYS A 130 -25.42 1.86 -19.15
CA LYS A 130 -26.33 2.67 -19.99
C LYS A 130 -27.26 3.52 -19.16
N LYS A 131 -27.83 2.97 -18.08
CA LYS A 131 -28.72 3.70 -17.18
C LYS A 131 -28.00 4.84 -16.46
N ASP A 132 -26.77 4.61 -16.00
CA ASP A 132 -25.99 5.63 -15.32
C ASP A 132 -25.60 6.78 -16.28
N ILE A 133 -25.21 6.45 -17.52
CA ILE A 133 -24.94 7.44 -18.57
C ILE A 133 -26.22 8.20 -18.92
N SER A 134 -27.37 7.50 -19.03
CA SER A 134 -28.67 8.12 -19.32
C SER A 134 -29.05 9.14 -18.25
N ASN A 135 -28.91 8.80 -16.97
CA ASN A 135 -29.17 9.72 -15.85
C ASN A 135 -28.21 10.93 -15.86
N ALA A 136 -26.95 10.73 -16.22
CA ALA A 136 -25.95 11.80 -16.21
C ALA A 136 -26.07 12.74 -17.42
N THR A 137 -26.53 12.24 -18.57
CA THR A 137 -26.52 12.99 -19.85
C THR A 137 -27.92 13.43 -20.29
N GLY A 138 -28.98 12.88 -19.69
CA GLY A 138 -30.37 13.10 -20.12
C GLY A 138 -30.72 12.42 -21.45
N ILE A 139 -29.80 11.63 -22.01
CA ILE A 139 -30.00 10.85 -23.24
C ILE A 139 -30.73 9.55 -22.86
N ASP A 140 -31.73 9.15 -23.64
CA ASP A 140 -32.44 7.90 -23.38
C ASP A 140 -31.51 6.68 -23.48
N SER A 141 -31.65 5.74 -22.54
CA SER A 141 -30.82 4.54 -22.46
C SER A 141 -30.83 3.69 -23.74
N SER A 142 -31.93 3.70 -24.50
CA SER A 142 -32.04 2.97 -25.77
C SER A 142 -31.20 3.58 -26.89
N ALA A 143 -30.79 4.84 -26.76
CA ALA A 143 -29.92 5.53 -27.71
C ALA A 143 -28.41 5.35 -27.41
N ILE A 144 -28.05 4.63 -26.34
CA ILE A 144 -26.67 4.44 -25.87
C ILE A 144 -26.16 3.04 -26.25
N THR A 145 -25.09 2.97 -27.05
CA THR A 145 -24.41 1.72 -27.41
C THR A 145 -23.05 1.63 -26.72
N ILE A 146 -22.82 0.55 -25.97
CA ILE A 146 -21.52 0.23 -25.35
C ILE A 146 -20.95 -1.00 -26.07
N SER A 147 -19.73 -0.90 -26.60
CA SER A 147 -19.02 -2.01 -27.22
C SER A 147 -17.72 -2.29 -26.48
N ILE A 148 -17.54 -3.53 -26.06
CA ILE A 148 -16.33 -4.01 -25.38
C ILE A 148 -15.61 -4.93 -26.36
N LYS A 149 -14.39 -4.58 -26.75
CA LYS A 149 -13.51 -5.48 -27.49
C LYS A 149 -12.72 -6.28 -26.47
N ILE A 150 -12.84 -7.60 -26.54
CA ILE A 150 -12.10 -8.57 -25.72
C ILE A 150 -10.99 -9.15 -26.58
#